data_AF-A0A7C4E2M5-F1
#
_entry.id   AF-A0A7C4E2M5-F1
#
_cell.length_a   1.000
_cell.length_b   1.000
_cell.length_c   1.000
_cell.angle_alpha   90.00
_cell.angle_beta   90.00
_cell.angle_gamma   90.00
#
_symmetry.space_group_name_H-M   'P 1'
#
loop_
_entity.id
_entity.type
_entity.pdbx_description
1 polymer ?
#
loop_
_entity_poly.entity_id
_entity_poly.type
_entity_poly.pdbx_seq_one_letter_code
_entity_poly.pdbx_strand_id
1 'polypeptide(L)'
;MKLRIPLFILFLIILIVSLPRFSFGFYYSYSISINNTQNSNSLSNYPVRIVVDTYTLISQGKMRSDCGDIRFSTYSEDWNVATGLPYWIESGCNTASTVIWVNVSSIPASSTTTIYMFFGNSSITSISNPDGVFKFFDGFSTLDTTKWDCSGSCTVSNGIVSISSNSYLSSKSTFSPYDILEFRGAISAYTGDNYIYRGYYYSTDY
;
A
#
# COMPACT_ATOMS: atom_id res chain seq x y z
N MET A 1 56.23 10.85 -50.95
CA MET A 1 56.05 11.46 -49.63
C MET A 1 54.87 10.77 -48.94
N LYS A 2 55.12 9.72 -48.14
CA LYS A 2 54.09 8.93 -47.45
C LYS A 2 53.93 9.48 -46.02
N LEU A 3 52.82 10.16 -45.76
CA LEU A 3 52.47 10.68 -44.43
C LEU A 3 51.97 9.51 -43.56
N ARG A 4 52.66 9.23 -42.45
CA ARG A 4 52.22 8.27 -41.42
C ARG A 4 51.57 9.06 -40.29
N ILE A 5 50.26 8.88 -40.09
CA ILE A 5 49.55 9.41 -38.92
C ILE A 5 49.64 8.34 -37.82
N PRO A 6 50.20 8.61 -36.64
CA PRO A 6 50.22 7.63 -35.56
C PRO A 6 48.82 7.51 -34.94
N LEU A 7 48.35 6.29 -34.80
CA LEU A 7 47.09 5.93 -34.16
C LEU A 7 47.24 6.11 -32.64
N PHE A 8 46.76 7.24 -32.10
CA PHE A 8 46.62 7.42 -30.66
C PHE A 8 45.36 6.68 -30.19
N ILE A 9 45.54 5.50 -29.60
CA ILE A 9 44.47 4.81 -28.87
C ILE A 9 44.22 5.60 -27.58
N LEU A 10 43.15 6.40 -27.58
CA LEU A 10 42.64 7.06 -26.39
C LEU A 10 41.96 6.00 -25.51
N PHE A 11 42.65 5.52 -24.48
CA PHE A 11 42.08 4.66 -23.46
C PHE A 11 41.17 5.53 -22.57
N LEU A 12 39.88 5.59 -22.90
CA LEU A 12 38.86 6.18 -22.04
C LEU A 12 38.67 5.24 -20.84
N ILE A 13 39.37 5.50 -19.73
CA ILE A 13 39.01 4.92 -18.43
C ILE A 13 37.64 5.48 -18.07
N ILE A 14 36.60 4.68 -18.33
CA ILE A 14 35.29 4.91 -17.75
C ILE A 14 35.45 4.57 -16.26
N LEU A 15 35.76 5.59 -15.45
CA LEU A 15 35.62 5.52 -14.02
C LEU A 15 34.11 5.35 -13.78
N ILE A 16 33.66 4.12 -13.53
CA ILE A 16 32.32 3.91 -12.97
C ILE A 16 32.40 4.47 -11.56
N VAL A 17 32.18 5.78 -11.42
CA VAL A 17 31.78 6.36 -10.15
C VAL A 17 30.43 5.71 -9.90
N SER A 18 30.39 4.66 -9.09
CA SER A 18 29.12 4.21 -8.55
C SER A 18 28.53 5.43 -7.88
N LEU A 19 27.46 6.00 -8.44
CA LEU A 19 26.68 7.01 -7.74
C LEU A 19 26.47 6.44 -6.34
N PRO A 20 26.71 7.22 -5.27
CA PRO A 20 26.41 6.74 -3.93
C PRO A 20 24.97 6.23 -4.01
N ARG A 21 24.79 4.91 -3.86
CA ARG A 21 23.44 4.38 -3.65
C ARG A 21 22.97 5.17 -2.44
N PHE A 22 21.95 6.00 -2.62
CA PHE A 22 21.31 6.66 -1.49
C PHE A 22 20.71 5.53 -0.67
N SER A 23 21.53 5.00 0.22
CA SER A 23 21.07 4.05 1.20
C SER A 23 20.24 4.85 2.16
N PHE A 24 18.97 4.49 2.26
CA PHE A 24 18.10 5.10 3.24
C PHE A 24 18.49 4.68 4.67
N GLY A 25 19.56 3.89 4.87
CA GLY A 25 20.19 3.75 6.19
C GLY A 25 19.32 3.03 7.21
N PHE A 26 18.51 2.06 6.78
CA PHE A 26 17.76 1.20 7.69
C PHE A 26 18.70 0.26 8.44
N TYR A 27 18.53 0.13 9.75
CA TYR A 27 19.36 -0.75 10.58
C TYR A 27 18.82 -2.18 10.67
N TYR A 28 17.54 -2.37 10.39
CA TYR A 28 16.86 -3.64 10.58
C TYR A 28 15.95 -3.98 9.39
N SER A 29 15.79 -5.26 9.11
CA SER A 29 14.82 -5.77 8.16
C SER A 29 14.21 -7.11 8.61
N TYR A 30 12.98 -7.36 8.18
CA TYR A 30 12.29 -8.65 8.28
C TYR A 30 11.93 -9.18 6.89
N SER A 31 12.23 -10.45 6.64
CA SER A 31 11.76 -11.17 5.46
C SER A 31 10.36 -11.71 5.67
N ILE A 32 9.47 -11.48 4.70
CA ILE A 32 8.08 -11.89 4.74
C ILE A 32 7.81 -12.73 3.49
N SER A 33 7.46 -14.00 3.69
CA SER A 33 7.13 -14.93 2.62
C SER A 33 5.63 -14.92 2.35
N ILE A 34 5.26 -14.68 1.10
CA ILE A 34 3.89 -14.68 0.60
C ILE A 34 3.70 -15.96 -0.20
N ASN A 35 2.78 -16.80 0.24
CA ASN A 35 2.52 -18.09 -0.37
C ASN A 35 1.35 -18.02 -1.36
N ASN A 36 1.63 -18.26 -2.64
CA ASN A 36 0.67 -18.38 -3.73
C ASN A 36 0.76 -19.77 -4.40
N THR A 37 1.29 -20.79 -3.70
CA THR A 37 1.60 -22.11 -4.29
C THR A 37 0.35 -22.92 -4.65
N GLN A 38 -0.80 -22.60 -4.05
CA GLN A 38 -2.08 -23.29 -4.31
C GLN A 38 -2.97 -22.55 -5.32
N ASN A 39 -2.52 -21.41 -5.83
CA ASN A 39 -3.28 -20.61 -6.79
C ASN A 39 -2.58 -20.67 -8.16
N SER A 40 -3.31 -21.10 -9.18
CA SER A 40 -2.81 -21.20 -10.55
C SER A 40 -2.73 -19.85 -11.27
N ASN A 41 -3.15 -18.75 -10.64
CA ASN A 41 -3.10 -17.41 -11.21
C ASN A 41 -1.97 -16.58 -10.61
N SER A 42 -1.30 -15.81 -11.47
CA SER A 42 -0.40 -14.75 -11.03
C SER A 42 -1.23 -13.56 -10.56
N LEU A 43 -0.84 -12.98 -9.43
CA LEU A 43 -1.49 -11.81 -8.86
C LEU A 43 -0.61 -10.59 -9.12
N SER A 44 -1.21 -9.52 -9.63
CA SER A 44 -0.54 -8.27 -9.93
C SER A 44 -1.15 -7.15 -9.11
N ASN A 45 -0.32 -6.25 -8.57
CA ASN A 45 -0.73 -5.15 -7.70
C ASN A 45 -1.69 -5.63 -6.58
N TYR A 46 -1.30 -6.69 -5.88
CA TYR A 46 -2.16 -7.39 -4.95
C TYR A 46 -1.94 -6.90 -3.51
N PRO A 47 -2.98 -6.39 -2.82
CA PRO A 47 -2.88 -6.01 -1.41
C PRO A 47 -2.71 -7.25 -0.53
N VAL A 48 -1.61 -7.31 0.21
CA VAL A 48 -1.31 -8.37 1.17
C VAL A 48 -1.40 -7.81 2.58
N ARG A 49 -2.21 -8.45 3.42
CA ARG A 49 -2.33 -8.13 4.85
C ARG A 49 -1.22 -8.80 5.65
N ILE A 50 -0.51 -8.02 6.44
CA ILE A 50 0.61 -8.43 7.29
C ILE A 50 0.30 -7.98 8.72
N VAL A 51 0.65 -8.82 9.70
CA VAL A 51 0.54 -8.49 11.12
C VAL A 51 1.93 -8.54 11.74
N VAL A 52 2.33 -7.45 12.40
CA VAL A 52 3.66 -7.28 12.99
C VAL A 52 3.54 -6.90 14.45
N ASP A 53 4.36 -7.52 15.31
CA ASP A 53 4.56 -7.09 16.68
C ASP A 53 5.53 -5.88 16.71
N THR A 54 4.98 -4.68 16.54
CA THR A 54 5.78 -3.45 16.60
C THR A 54 6.07 -3.03 18.03
N TYR A 55 5.27 -3.47 19.01
CA TYR A 55 5.53 -3.21 20.43
C TYR A 55 6.90 -3.75 20.86
N THR A 56 7.22 -5.00 20.48
CA THR A 56 8.53 -5.58 20.78
C THR A 56 9.67 -4.82 20.09
N LEU A 57 9.47 -4.36 18.85
CA LEU A 57 10.49 -3.58 18.12
C LEU A 57 10.73 -2.20 18.75
N ILE A 58 9.65 -1.51 19.13
CA ILE A 58 9.69 -0.19 19.75
C ILE A 58 10.30 -0.26 21.15
N SER A 59 9.88 -1.23 21.97
CA SER A 59 10.42 -1.42 23.33
C SER A 59 11.92 -1.76 23.33
N GLN A 60 12.43 -2.35 22.26
CA GLN A 60 13.87 -2.60 22.05
C GLN A 60 14.62 -1.40 21.47
N GLY A 61 13.95 -0.27 21.22
CA GLY A 61 14.55 0.92 20.60
C GLY A 61 14.91 0.74 19.12
N LYS A 62 14.35 -0.26 18.44
CA LYS A 62 14.67 -0.60 17.03
C LYS A 62 13.76 0.11 16.02
N MET A 63 12.62 0.61 16.46
CA MET A 63 11.60 1.23 15.60
C MET A 63 11.08 2.49 16.30
N ARG A 64 10.63 3.48 15.52
CA ARG A 64 9.98 4.66 16.07
C ARG A 64 8.64 4.33 16.72
N SER A 65 8.30 5.08 17.77
CA SER A 65 7.04 4.92 18.51
C SER A 65 5.77 5.11 17.69
N ASP A 66 5.88 5.79 16.54
CA ASP A 66 4.78 6.04 15.60
C ASP A 66 4.81 5.11 14.37
N CYS A 67 5.72 4.13 14.33
CA CYS A 67 5.93 3.22 13.20
C CYS A 67 6.25 3.95 11.87
N GLY A 68 6.61 5.24 11.93
CA GLY A 68 6.79 6.08 10.74
C GLY A 68 8.04 5.78 9.92
N ASP A 69 8.93 4.94 10.47
CA ASP A 69 10.15 4.46 9.83
C ASP A 69 9.99 3.14 9.09
N ILE A 70 8.76 2.64 8.88
CA ILE A 70 8.55 1.41 8.10
C ILE A 70 8.70 1.68 6.59
N ARG A 71 9.35 0.75 5.89
CA ARG A 71 9.36 0.65 4.43
C ARG A 71 9.26 -0.80 3.96
N PHE A 72 8.74 -1.01 2.74
CA PHE A 72 8.68 -2.34 2.13
C PHE A 72 9.38 -2.35 0.77
N SER A 73 10.03 -3.47 0.43
CA SER A 73 10.64 -3.71 -0.88
C SER A 73 10.63 -5.20 -1.26
N THR A 74 10.80 -5.50 -2.53
CA THR A 74 11.15 -6.85 -3.02
C THR A 74 12.65 -7.13 -2.98
N TYR A 75 13.48 -6.11 -2.71
CA TYR A 75 14.94 -6.22 -2.64
C TYR A 75 15.41 -6.34 -1.17
N SER A 76 16.35 -7.24 -0.90
CA SER A 76 16.80 -7.58 0.45
C SER A 76 17.86 -6.64 1.02
N GLU A 77 18.65 -6.03 0.15
CA GLU A 77 19.84 -5.27 0.56
C GLU A 77 19.49 -3.91 1.15
N ASP A 78 18.58 -3.19 0.51
CA ASP A 78 18.22 -1.83 0.90
C ASP A 78 16.87 -1.44 0.31
N TRP A 79 16.24 -0.44 0.91
CA TRP A 79 15.06 0.21 0.36
C TRP A 79 15.47 1.41 -0.49
N ASN A 80 14.83 1.57 -1.65
CA ASN A 80 14.87 2.81 -2.42
C ASN A 80 13.53 3.02 -3.12
N VAL A 81 13.30 4.23 -3.62
CA VAL A 81 12.03 4.62 -4.27
C VAL A 81 11.70 3.73 -5.48
N ALA A 82 12.70 3.25 -6.23
CA ALA A 82 12.47 2.42 -7.41
C ALA A 82 12.01 0.99 -7.09
N THR A 83 12.34 0.49 -5.90
CA THR A 83 12.01 -0.88 -5.44
C THR A 83 11.02 -0.87 -4.27
N GLY A 84 10.54 0.31 -3.88
CA GLY A 84 9.64 0.49 -2.76
C GLY A 84 8.23 0.01 -3.09
N LEU A 85 7.61 -0.70 -2.16
CA LEU A 85 6.22 -1.12 -2.26
C LEU A 85 5.32 -0.14 -1.51
N PRO A 86 4.20 0.32 -2.10
CA PRO A 86 3.18 1.07 -1.38
C PRO A 86 2.63 0.25 -0.22
N TYR A 87 2.38 0.92 0.91
CA TYR A 87 1.83 0.28 2.09
C TYR A 87 0.92 1.23 2.85
N TRP A 88 0.11 0.66 3.74
CA TRP A 88 -0.73 1.38 4.66
C TRP A 88 -0.75 0.69 6.01
N ILE A 89 -0.43 1.42 7.07
CA ILE A 89 -0.63 0.99 8.45
C ILE A 89 -2.09 1.23 8.78
N GLU A 90 -2.90 0.17 8.77
CA GLU A 90 -4.33 0.24 9.08
C GLU A 90 -4.56 0.62 10.53
N SER A 91 -3.89 -0.07 11.46
CA SER A 91 -4.11 0.09 12.89
C SER A 91 -3.04 -0.59 13.74
N GLY A 92 -3.05 -0.28 15.04
CA GLY A 92 -2.32 -1.06 16.05
C GLY A 92 -0.81 -0.82 16.10
N CYS A 93 -0.30 0.34 15.65
CA CYS A 93 1.10 0.70 15.92
C CYS A 93 1.37 0.70 17.43
N ASN A 94 2.59 0.28 17.82
CA ASN A 94 2.99 0.08 19.22
C ASN A 94 2.13 -0.96 19.96
N THR A 95 1.72 -2.02 19.24
CA THR A 95 1.04 -3.19 19.81
C THR A 95 1.67 -4.47 19.27
N ALA A 96 1.31 -5.61 19.85
CA ALA A 96 1.69 -6.93 19.34
C ALA A 96 1.01 -7.30 18.00
N SER A 97 0.09 -6.46 17.51
CA SER A 97 -0.72 -6.74 16.32
C SER A 97 -0.96 -5.47 15.51
N THR A 98 0.11 -4.91 14.96
CA THR A 98 0.03 -3.85 13.96
C THR A 98 -0.41 -4.45 12.63
N VAL A 99 -1.54 -3.98 12.10
CA VAL A 99 -2.08 -4.42 10.81
C VAL A 99 -1.55 -3.50 9.71
N ILE A 100 -0.86 -4.09 8.74
CA ILE A 100 -0.25 -3.37 7.62
C ILE A 100 -0.68 -4.04 6.32
N TRP A 101 -1.14 -3.25 5.37
CA TRP A 101 -1.41 -3.69 4.01
C TRP A 101 -0.28 -3.26 3.09
N VAL A 102 0.19 -4.15 2.23
CA VAL A 102 1.28 -3.87 1.27
C VAL A 102 0.82 -4.27 -0.12
N ASN A 103 0.94 -3.36 -1.09
CA ASN A 103 0.64 -3.65 -2.47
C ASN A 103 1.87 -4.29 -3.14
N VAL A 104 1.76 -5.59 -3.41
CA VAL A 104 2.84 -6.38 -4.02
C VAL A 104 2.62 -6.42 -5.52
N SER A 105 3.57 -5.87 -6.26
CA SER A 105 3.46 -5.67 -7.71
C SER A 105 3.29 -6.96 -8.51
N SER A 106 3.92 -8.05 -8.07
CA SER A 106 3.80 -9.36 -8.71
C SER A 106 4.00 -10.52 -7.73
N ILE A 107 3.03 -11.42 -7.70
CA ILE A 107 3.08 -12.70 -6.99
C ILE A 107 2.78 -13.80 -8.01
N PRO A 108 3.81 -14.53 -8.50
CA PRO A 108 3.60 -15.51 -9.57
C PRO A 108 2.70 -16.67 -9.14
N ALA A 109 1.95 -17.22 -10.09
CA ALA A 109 1.18 -18.44 -9.90
C ALA A 109 2.03 -19.59 -9.34
N SER A 110 1.43 -20.42 -8.48
CA SER A 110 2.05 -21.65 -7.98
C SER A 110 3.45 -21.44 -7.37
N SER A 111 3.68 -20.28 -6.73
CA SER A 111 5.00 -19.89 -6.22
C SER A 111 4.94 -19.18 -4.87
N THR A 112 6.11 -18.85 -4.33
CA THR A 112 6.25 -17.97 -3.17
C THR A 112 6.99 -16.70 -3.56
N THR A 113 6.51 -15.55 -3.14
CA THR A 113 7.22 -14.25 -3.26
C THR A 113 7.75 -13.84 -1.91
N THR A 114 8.97 -13.31 -1.84
CA THR A 114 9.51 -12.71 -0.61
C THR A 114 9.54 -11.20 -0.75
N ILE A 115 9.06 -10.52 0.28
CA ILE A 115 9.24 -9.07 0.46
C ILE A 115 9.99 -8.81 1.77
N TYR A 116 10.49 -7.61 1.92
CA TYR A 116 11.27 -7.18 3.06
C TYR A 116 10.64 -5.94 3.68
N MET A 117 10.45 -5.96 4.99
CA MET A 117 10.08 -4.80 5.78
C MET A 117 11.34 -4.21 6.40
N PHE A 118 11.69 -2.97 6.05
CA PHE A 118 12.80 -2.22 6.62
C PHE A 118 12.32 -1.24 7.69
N PHE A 119 13.13 -1.03 8.73
CA PHE A 119 12.85 -0.11 9.84
C PHE A 119 14.12 0.28 10.60
N GLY A 120 14.01 1.20 11.57
CA GLY A 120 15.10 1.68 12.40
C GLY A 120 15.76 2.96 11.92
N ASN A 121 15.36 3.53 10.78
CA ASN A 121 15.79 4.88 10.43
C ASN A 121 14.83 5.92 11.03
N SER A 122 15.20 6.50 12.18
CA SER A 122 14.37 7.48 12.85
C SER A 122 14.22 8.83 12.13
N SER A 123 15.07 9.11 11.14
CA SER A 123 15.10 10.42 10.44
C SER A 123 14.03 10.59 9.35
N ILE A 124 13.36 9.52 8.92
CA ILE A 124 12.41 9.56 7.81
C ILE A 124 10.97 9.77 8.28
N THR A 125 10.14 10.40 7.47
CA THR A 125 8.71 10.50 7.72
C THR A 125 7.96 9.26 7.23
N SER A 126 6.79 9.00 7.82
CA SER A 126 5.88 7.98 7.30
C SER A 126 5.47 8.30 5.87
N ILE A 127 5.37 7.27 5.04
CA ILE A 127 4.77 7.34 3.69
C ILE A 127 3.58 6.39 3.54
N SER A 128 3.05 5.92 4.67
CA SER A 128 1.85 5.08 4.75
C SER A 128 0.68 5.75 4.03
N ASN A 129 0.15 5.12 2.99
CA ASN A 129 -0.90 5.68 2.15
C ASN A 129 -1.84 4.57 1.61
N PRO A 130 -3.12 4.52 2.02
CA PRO A 130 -4.06 3.51 1.54
C PRO A 130 -4.42 3.67 0.05
N ASP A 131 -4.40 4.88 -0.51
CA ASP A 131 -4.67 5.10 -1.95
C ASP A 131 -3.55 4.52 -2.83
N GLY A 132 -2.35 4.27 -2.29
CA GLY A 132 -1.29 3.52 -2.98
C GLY A 132 -1.45 2.00 -2.90
N VAL A 133 -2.30 1.53 -1.98
CA VAL A 133 -2.50 0.10 -1.72
C VAL A 133 -3.73 -0.44 -2.41
N PHE A 134 -4.86 0.24 -2.26
CA PHE A 134 -6.16 -0.22 -2.74
C PHE A 134 -6.57 0.52 -4.01
N LYS A 135 -7.32 -0.16 -4.87
CA LYS A 135 -7.92 0.43 -6.07
C LYS A 135 -8.87 1.58 -5.75
N PHE A 136 -9.51 1.50 -4.60
CA PHE A 136 -10.37 2.54 -4.05
C PHE A 136 -10.40 2.41 -2.53
N PHE A 137 -10.27 3.54 -1.85
CA PHE A 137 -10.31 3.62 -0.40
C PHE A 137 -10.95 4.94 0.02
N ASP A 138 -11.72 4.91 1.10
CA ASP A 138 -12.12 6.10 1.82
C ASP A 138 -12.16 5.82 3.32
N GLY A 139 -11.38 6.58 4.08
CA GLY A 139 -11.39 6.55 5.55
C GLY A 139 -12.41 7.52 6.15
N PHE A 140 -13.18 8.21 5.31
CA PHE A 140 -14.19 9.19 5.66
C PHE A 140 -13.68 10.23 6.66
N SER A 141 -12.53 10.84 6.38
CA SER A 141 -12.10 12.07 7.08
C SER A 141 -13.06 13.23 6.76
N THR A 142 -13.58 13.26 5.54
CA THR A 142 -14.64 14.14 5.03
C THR A 142 -15.48 13.39 4.00
N LEU A 143 -16.62 13.94 3.60
CA LEU A 143 -17.36 13.42 2.44
C LEU A 143 -16.70 13.91 1.14
N ASP A 144 -15.89 13.06 0.50
CA ASP A 144 -15.23 13.39 -0.76
C ASP A 144 -16.22 13.29 -1.95
N THR A 145 -16.71 14.44 -2.39
CA THR A 145 -17.65 14.55 -3.52
C THR A 145 -17.02 14.25 -4.89
N THR A 146 -15.70 14.06 -4.96
CA THR A 146 -15.03 13.57 -6.16
C THR A 146 -15.05 12.04 -6.26
N LYS A 147 -15.14 11.35 -5.11
CA LYS A 147 -15.25 9.88 -5.02
C LYS A 147 -16.71 9.40 -4.96
N TRP A 148 -17.60 10.17 -4.35
CA TRP A 148 -18.95 9.74 -4.05
C TRP A 148 -20.04 10.68 -4.58
N ASP A 149 -21.16 10.08 -4.95
CA ASP A 149 -22.45 10.75 -5.08
C ASP A 149 -23.33 10.37 -3.89
N CYS A 150 -23.81 11.38 -3.16
CA CYS A 150 -24.80 11.21 -2.12
C CYS A 150 -26.17 11.64 -2.63
N SER A 151 -27.16 10.77 -2.46
CA SER A 151 -28.57 11.10 -2.65
C SER A 151 -29.26 11.12 -1.28
N GLY A 152 -29.93 12.23 -0.95
CA GLY A 152 -30.50 12.46 0.37
C GLY A 152 -29.49 13.09 1.34
N SER A 153 -29.37 12.55 2.55
CA SER A 153 -28.50 13.07 3.60
C SER A 153 -27.42 12.06 3.99
N CYS A 154 -26.17 12.41 3.65
CA CYS A 154 -24.95 11.73 4.06
C CYS A 154 -24.07 12.74 4.82
N THR A 155 -23.62 12.38 6.00
CA THR A 155 -22.74 13.22 6.83
C THR A 155 -21.53 12.43 7.27
N VAL A 156 -20.38 13.08 7.37
CA VAL A 156 -19.14 12.44 7.82
C VAL A 156 -18.73 13.05 9.15
N SER A 157 -18.49 12.19 10.14
CA SER A 157 -17.99 12.58 11.46
C SER A 157 -17.15 11.45 12.04
N ASN A 158 -16.00 11.80 12.62
CA ASN A 158 -15.09 10.85 13.29
C ASN A 158 -14.71 9.61 12.44
N GLY A 159 -14.46 9.80 11.14
CA GLY A 159 -14.09 8.67 10.27
C GLY A 159 -15.26 7.79 9.82
N ILE A 160 -16.51 8.22 10.07
CA ILE A 160 -17.71 7.44 9.78
C ILE A 160 -18.63 8.27 8.88
N VAL A 161 -19.04 7.70 7.75
CA VAL A 161 -20.17 8.22 6.97
C VAL A 161 -21.47 7.69 7.55
N SER A 162 -22.36 8.60 7.92
CA SER A 162 -23.72 8.32 8.37
C SER A 162 -24.70 8.64 7.23
N ILE A 163 -25.50 7.65 6.85
CA ILE A 163 -26.48 7.74 5.76
C ILE A 163 -27.87 7.65 6.41
N SER A 164 -28.71 8.66 6.19
CA SER A 164 -30.05 8.73 6.80
C SER A 164 -31.08 7.85 6.07
N SER A 165 -32.28 7.71 6.64
CA SER A 165 -33.40 7.02 6.00
C SER A 165 -33.66 7.56 4.59
N ASN A 166 -33.98 6.67 3.64
CA ASN A 166 -34.20 6.99 2.22
C ASN A 166 -33.02 7.72 1.53
N SER A 167 -31.80 7.57 2.05
CA SER A 167 -30.58 8.10 1.44
C SER A 167 -29.67 6.97 0.96
N TYR A 168 -28.80 7.24 0.01
CA TYR A 168 -27.76 6.29 -0.41
C TYR A 168 -26.48 7.03 -0.82
N LEU A 169 -25.37 6.32 -0.73
CA LEU A 169 -24.06 6.76 -1.18
C LEU A 169 -23.57 5.79 -2.25
N SER A 170 -23.18 6.30 -3.41
CA SER A 170 -22.66 5.52 -4.53
C SER A 170 -21.29 6.04 -4.97
N SER A 171 -20.35 5.14 -5.27
CA SER A 171 -19.06 5.54 -5.81
C SER A 171 -19.23 6.07 -7.23
N LYS A 172 -18.48 7.12 -7.57
CA LYS A 172 -18.35 7.62 -8.95
C LYS A 172 -17.49 6.68 -9.81
N SER A 173 -16.61 5.92 -9.18
CA SER A 173 -15.81 4.89 -9.83
C SER A 173 -16.63 3.62 -10.07
N THR A 174 -16.31 2.93 -11.16
CA THR A 174 -16.83 1.59 -11.48
C THR A 174 -15.77 0.53 -11.21
N PHE A 175 -16.22 -0.66 -10.85
CA PHE A 175 -15.35 -1.77 -10.43
C PHE A 175 -15.70 -3.06 -11.17
N SER A 176 -14.74 -3.97 -11.23
CA SER A 176 -14.97 -5.31 -11.74
C SER A 176 -15.87 -6.07 -10.76
N PRO A 177 -16.79 -6.93 -11.22
CA PRO A 177 -17.56 -7.80 -10.32
C PRO A 177 -16.68 -8.82 -9.57
N TYR A 178 -15.42 -8.97 -9.99
CA TYR A 178 -14.40 -9.80 -9.32
C TYR A 178 -13.55 -9.02 -8.30
N ASP A 179 -13.71 -7.70 -8.22
CA ASP A 179 -13.06 -6.91 -7.18
C ASP A 179 -13.72 -7.22 -5.83
N ILE A 180 -12.92 -7.27 -4.76
CA ILE A 180 -13.42 -7.48 -3.41
C ILE A 180 -13.73 -6.13 -2.77
N LEU A 181 -14.92 -6.00 -2.19
CA LEU A 181 -15.30 -4.85 -1.36
C LEU A 181 -15.25 -5.25 0.12
N GLU A 182 -14.49 -4.49 0.90
CA GLU A 182 -14.51 -4.55 2.37
C GLU A 182 -14.99 -3.21 2.92
N PHE A 183 -15.87 -3.25 3.92
CA PHE A 183 -16.30 -2.07 4.66
C PHE A 183 -16.58 -2.44 6.11
N ARG A 184 -16.50 -1.44 7.00
CA ARG A 184 -16.91 -1.56 8.40
C ARG A 184 -18.09 -0.62 8.62
N GLY A 185 -19.20 -1.16 9.11
CA GLY A 185 -20.42 -0.40 9.31
C GLY A 185 -21.28 -0.98 10.41
N ALA A 186 -22.19 -0.16 10.91
CA ALA A 186 -23.20 -0.55 11.88
C ALA A 186 -24.57 -0.03 11.41
N ILE A 187 -25.62 -0.80 11.68
CA ILE A 187 -27.00 -0.35 11.44
C ILE A 187 -27.51 0.27 12.74
N SER A 188 -28.00 1.51 12.68
CA SER A 188 -28.77 2.10 13.78
C SER A 188 -30.23 1.65 13.67
N ALA A 189 -30.83 1.25 14.79
CA ALA A 189 -32.13 0.59 14.83
C ALA A 189 -33.22 1.42 14.14
N TYR A 190 -33.69 0.94 12.99
CA TYR A 190 -34.84 1.47 12.27
C TYR A 190 -35.89 0.37 12.13
N THR A 191 -37.17 0.72 12.27
CA THR A 191 -38.29 -0.18 11.99
C THR A 191 -38.52 -0.26 10.48
N GLY A 192 -37.88 -1.23 9.80
CA GLY A 192 -38.01 -1.47 8.35
C GLY A 192 -36.86 -2.31 7.77
N ASP A 193 -36.85 -2.50 6.46
CA ASP A 193 -35.74 -3.15 5.74
C ASP A 193 -34.51 -2.23 5.73
N ASN A 194 -33.38 -2.75 6.22
CA ASN A 194 -32.10 -2.03 6.26
C ASN A 194 -31.09 -2.72 5.34
N TYR A 195 -30.56 -2.00 4.36
CA TYR A 195 -29.49 -2.48 3.50
C TYR A 195 -28.19 -1.77 3.85
N ILE A 196 -27.17 -2.51 4.32
CA ILE A 196 -25.81 -1.97 4.50
C ILE A 196 -25.09 -1.87 3.15
N TYR A 197 -25.48 -2.72 2.20
CA TYR A 197 -24.95 -2.75 0.84
C TYR A 197 -26.04 -3.24 -0.12
N ARG A 198 -26.19 -2.56 -1.26
CA ARG A 198 -27.20 -2.89 -2.28
C ARG A 198 -26.62 -3.53 -3.55
N GLY A 199 -25.36 -3.95 -3.53
CA GLY A 199 -24.72 -4.58 -4.69
C GLY A 199 -24.10 -3.58 -5.67
N TYR A 200 -23.51 -4.14 -6.73
CA TYR A 200 -23.06 -3.39 -7.90
C TYR A 200 -24.24 -3.19 -8.86
N TYR A 201 -24.36 -2.01 -9.45
CA TYR A 201 -25.30 -1.76 -10.54
C TYR A 201 -24.53 -1.53 -11.84
N TYR A 202 -25.09 -2.01 -12.95
CA TYR A 202 -24.56 -1.68 -14.27
C TYR A 202 -24.88 -0.21 -14.55
N SER A 203 -23.84 0.62 -14.68
CA SER A 203 -24.03 1.95 -15.28
C SER A 203 -24.30 1.75 -16.76
N THR A 204 -25.50 2.08 -17.22
CA THR A 204 -25.85 2.08 -18.65
C THR A 204 -25.44 3.38 -19.35
N ASP A 205 -24.85 4.31 -18.61
CA ASP A 205 -24.52 5.64 -19.13
C ASP A 205 -23.08 5.64 -19.67
N TYR A 206 -22.98 5.53 -21.00
CA TYR A 206 -21.83 5.95 -21.82
C TYR A 206 -22.20 7.23 -22.56
#